data_AF-A0A3D5U9K1-F1
#
_entry.id   AF-A0A3D5U9K1-F1
#
_cell.length_a   1.000
_cell.length_b   1.000
_cell.length_c   1.000
_cell.angle_alpha   90.00
_cell.angle_beta   90.00
_cell.angle_gamma   90.00
#
_symmetry.space_group_name_H-M   'P 1'
#
loop_
_entity.id
_entity.type
_entity.pdbx_description
1 polymer ?
#
loop_
_entity_poly.entity_id
_entity_poly.type
_entity_poly.pdbx_seq_one_letter_code
_entity_poly.pdbx_strand_id
1 'polypeptide(L)'
;MTPPIDIPQDSDHDGISDLFDDYPHDSDLAFNNYTFGPDAWGTLAFEDLWPDRGDYDFNDMIVDYNYNQITQIGNRVKKVEMNYKLRAIGARKANGFAVQTPFASSNIIALEASHPTLFEHESDGSTGVLRFFNSAFDLIPQQPDAFINTEISETHHLPVQFSVSFMLNSPINIVNIDPDPPYNPFIFVDRTRSHEIHLPGFQPTTRMNMELFNTGNDASTEGNWYKSTDNLPWAVNIPESWDYPIEKAQITQAYTKFKHWAQSSGASYPDWYKAISDFRNYDFIYQID
;
A
#
# COMPACT_ATOMS: atom_id res chain seq x y z
N MET A 1 -4.34 -28.00 -49.16
CA MET A 1 -4.18 -28.82 -47.95
C MET A 1 -4.55 -27.93 -46.78
N THR A 2 -5.55 -28.32 -45.99
CA THR A 2 -5.86 -27.63 -44.73
C THR A 2 -4.72 -27.91 -43.75
N PRO A 3 -4.24 -26.90 -43.00
CA PRO A 3 -3.32 -27.12 -41.90
C PRO A 3 -3.91 -28.16 -40.92
N PRO A 4 -3.07 -28.96 -40.25
CA PRO A 4 -3.53 -29.83 -39.18
C PRO A 4 -4.25 -29.01 -38.11
N ILE A 5 -5.26 -29.63 -37.46
CA ILE A 5 -5.89 -29.08 -36.28
C ILE A 5 -4.82 -29.02 -35.19
N ASP A 6 -4.65 -27.84 -34.61
CA ASP A 6 -3.78 -27.65 -33.45
C ASP A 6 -4.36 -28.42 -32.25
N ILE A 7 -3.51 -29.15 -31.53
CA ILE A 7 -3.89 -29.87 -30.31
C ILE A 7 -3.14 -29.16 -29.19
N PRO A 8 -3.81 -28.24 -28.47
CA PRO A 8 -3.16 -27.51 -27.39
C PRO A 8 -2.67 -28.51 -26.33
N GLN A 9 -1.42 -28.35 -25.91
CA GLN A 9 -0.89 -29.06 -24.75
C GLN A 9 -1.46 -28.42 -23.49
N ASP A 10 -1.85 -29.24 -22.53
CA ASP A 10 -2.35 -28.86 -21.21
C ASP A 10 -1.63 -29.80 -20.22
N SER A 11 -0.54 -29.29 -19.65
CA SER A 11 0.45 -30.10 -18.94
C SER A 11 0.01 -30.44 -17.51
N ASP A 12 -0.79 -29.59 -16.86
CA ASP A 12 -1.29 -29.80 -15.49
C ASP A 12 -2.78 -30.18 -15.42
N HIS A 13 -3.46 -30.22 -16.57
CA HIS A 13 -4.83 -30.67 -16.74
C HIS A 13 -5.87 -29.77 -16.04
N ASP A 14 -5.58 -28.47 -15.93
CA ASP A 14 -6.49 -27.48 -15.33
C ASP A 14 -7.58 -26.99 -16.31
N GLY A 15 -7.45 -27.35 -17.60
CA GLY A 15 -8.36 -26.99 -18.68
C GLY A 15 -7.94 -25.77 -19.49
N ILE A 16 -6.74 -25.24 -19.25
CA ILE A 16 -6.11 -24.13 -19.98
C ILE A 16 -4.88 -24.69 -20.68
N SER A 17 -4.69 -24.33 -21.95
CA SER A 17 -3.51 -24.80 -22.66
C SER A 17 -2.26 -24.07 -22.19
N ASP A 18 -1.10 -24.75 -22.21
CA ASP A 18 0.22 -24.22 -21.83
C ASP A 18 0.58 -22.86 -22.49
N LEU A 19 -0.01 -22.54 -23.65
CA LEU A 19 0.21 -21.27 -24.36
C LEU A 19 -0.49 -20.07 -23.67
N PHE A 20 -1.60 -20.30 -23.00
CA PHE A 20 -2.44 -19.29 -22.36
C PHE A 20 -2.41 -19.38 -20.84
N ASP A 21 -1.66 -20.32 -20.30
CA ASP A 21 -1.48 -20.54 -18.88
C ASP A 21 -0.14 -19.93 -18.44
N ASP A 22 -0.17 -19.00 -17.49
CA ASP A 22 1.04 -18.44 -16.88
C ASP A 22 1.76 -19.46 -15.97
N TYR A 23 1.07 -20.54 -15.60
CA TYR A 23 1.48 -21.58 -14.64
C TYR A 23 1.23 -23.01 -15.18
N PRO A 24 1.76 -23.39 -16.36
CA PRO A 24 1.40 -24.63 -17.08
C PRO A 24 1.73 -25.96 -16.36
N HIS A 25 2.28 -25.89 -15.15
CA HIS A 25 2.69 -27.05 -14.35
C HIS A 25 2.13 -26.98 -12.91
N ASP A 26 1.17 -26.10 -12.64
CA ASP A 26 0.55 -25.90 -11.34
C ASP A 26 -0.97 -25.71 -11.49
N SER A 27 -1.70 -26.81 -11.38
CA SER A 27 -3.16 -26.86 -11.60
C SER A 27 -3.99 -25.98 -10.65
N ASP A 28 -3.39 -25.39 -9.62
CA ASP A 28 -4.05 -24.44 -8.72
C ASP A 28 -3.94 -22.98 -9.20
N LEU A 29 -3.09 -22.67 -10.17
CA LEU A 29 -2.78 -21.31 -10.64
C LEU A 29 -2.88 -21.25 -12.17
N ALA A 30 -3.33 -20.12 -12.73
CA ALA A 30 -3.49 -20.01 -14.18
C ALA A 30 -3.12 -18.63 -14.75
N PHE A 31 -3.52 -17.54 -14.09
CA PHE A 31 -3.33 -16.19 -14.61
C PHE A 31 -2.80 -15.23 -13.57
N ASN A 32 -1.77 -14.46 -13.94
CA ASN A 32 -1.32 -13.30 -13.20
C ASN A 32 -2.27 -12.12 -13.39
N ASN A 33 -2.59 -11.42 -12.31
CA ASN A 33 -3.37 -10.18 -12.34
C ASN A 33 -2.62 -9.13 -11.52
N TYR A 34 -1.67 -8.46 -12.17
CA TYR A 34 -0.92 -7.38 -11.55
C TYR A 34 -1.75 -6.10 -11.45
N THR A 35 -1.63 -5.37 -10.33
CA THR A 35 -2.30 -4.06 -10.18
C THR A 35 -1.86 -3.05 -11.24
N PHE A 36 -0.56 -3.01 -11.57
CA PHE A 36 0.01 -2.07 -12.55
C PHE A 36 0.87 -2.73 -13.65
N GLY A 37 1.22 -4.01 -13.47
CA GLY A 37 2.23 -4.74 -14.24
C GLY A 37 3.33 -5.31 -13.34
N PRO A 38 4.14 -6.27 -13.81
CA PRO A 38 5.15 -6.97 -12.99
C PRO A 38 6.24 -6.05 -12.42
N ASP A 39 6.61 -5.01 -13.15
CA ASP A 39 7.68 -4.07 -12.75
C ASP A 39 7.16 -2.65 -12.43
N ALA A 40 5.84 -2.47 -12.41
CA ALA A 40 5.20 -1.18 -12.16
C ALA A 40 4.73 -1.09 -10.70
N TRP A 41 4.93 0.07 -10.07
CA TRP A 41 4.69 0.28 -8.65
C TRP A 41 3.70 1.43 -8.47
N GLY A 42 2.86 1.33 -7.44
CA GLY A 42 2.18 2.49 -6.84
C GLY A 42 2.92 2.94 -5.59
N THR A 43 2.57 4.10 -5.05
CA THR A 43 3.16 4.64 -3.81
C THR A 43 2.06 4.94 -2.79
N LEU A 44 2.25 4.44 -1.58
CA LEU A 44 1.55 4.87 -0.38
C LEU A 44 2.43 5.89 0.36
N ALA A 45 1.85 7.03 0.71
CA ALA A 45 2.50 8.07 1.48
C ALA A 45 1.66 8.42 2.70
N PHE A 46 2.29 8.49 3.87
CA PHE A 46 1.63 8.69 5.16
C PHE A 46 2.23 9.87 5.92
N GLU A 47 1.39 10.48 6.75
CA GLU A 47 1.72 11.31 7.90
C GLU A 47 1.55 10.49 9.20
N ASP A 48 2.35 10.74 10.24
CA ASP A 48 2.35 9.98 11.49
C ASP A 48 1.74 10.72 12.70
N LEU A 49 1.43 11.99 12.52
CA LEU A 49 0.99 12.88 13.60
C LEU A 49 -0.52 12.89 13.80
N TRP A 50 -1.31 12.17 12.99
CA TRP A 50 -2.77 12.04 13.19
C TRP A 50 -3.06 11.67 14.66
N PRO A 51 -4.02 12.33 15.34
CA PRO A 51 -5.06 13.20 14.78
C PRO A 51 -4.64 14.66 14.56
N ASP A 52 -3.41 15.04 14.92
CA ASP A 52 -2.88 16.38 14.65
C ASP A 52 -2.33 16.47 13.22
N ARG A 53 -2.30 17.68 12.66
CA ARG A 53 -1.89 17.89 11.27
C ARG A 53 -0.40 17.66 11.01
N GLY A 54 0.48 18.04 11.93
CA GLY A 54 1.92 18.07 11.64
C GLY A 54 2.34 19.15 10.65
N ASP A 55 3.48 18.94 10.01
CA ASP A 55 4.03 19.76 8.92
C ASP A 55 3.53 19.35 7.54
N TYR A 56 2.91 18.18 7.38
CA TYR A 56 2.03 17.86 6.26
C TYR A 56 2.77 17.77 4.90
N ASP A 57 3.96 17.18 4.91
CA ASP A 57 4.84 16.97 3.75
C ASP A 57 4.65 15.59 3.08
N PHE A 58 3.90 14.68 3.70
CA PHE A 58 3.58 13.31 3.29
C PHE A 58 4.80 12.43 3.08
N ASN A 59 5.85 12.59 3.87
CA ASN A 59 7.04 11.75 3.77
C ASN A 59 7.40 10.97 5.06
N ASP A 60 6.57 11.04 6.11
CA ASP A 60 6.77 10.31 7.37
C ASP A 60 6.95 8.80 7.16
N MET A 61 6.23 8.24 6.19
CA MET A 61 6.52 6.92 5.62
C MET A 61 6.13 6.83 4.14
N ILE A 62 7.09 6.50 3.29
CA ILE A 62 6.87 6.23 1.86
C ILE A 62 7.06 4.75 1.57
N VAL A 63 6.01 4.09 1.09
CA VAL A 63 6.03 2.67 0.73
C VAL A 63 5.54 2.50 -0.70
N ASP A 64 6.43 2.08 -1.60
CA ASP A 64 5.98 1.62 -2.92
C ASP A 64 5.39 0.22 -2.80
N TYR A 65 4.37 -0.09 -3.59
CA TYR A 65 3.68 -1.38 -3.59
C TYR A 65 3.42 -1.94 -4.99
N ASN A 66 3.39 -3.26 -5.09
CA ASN A 66 2.95 -4.02 -6.26
C ASN A 66 2.24 -5.30 -5.79
N TYR A 67 1.06 -5.58 -6.34
CA TYR A 67 0.33 -6.80 -6.03
C TYR A 67 0.16 -7.63 -7.29
N ASN A 68 0.17 -8.95 -7.11
CA ASN A 68 -0.27 -9.92 -8.10
C ASN A 68 -1.35 -10.81 -7.46
N GLN A 69 -2.56 -10.74 -7.98
CA GLN A 69 -3.64 -11.65 -7.60
C GLN A 69 -3.68 -12.80 -8.61
N ILE A 70 -3.10 -13.94 -8.25
CA ILE A 70 -3.00 -15.08 -9.15
C ILE A 70 -4.29 -15.90 -9.07
N THR A 71 -4.94 -16.09 -10.22
CA THR A 71 -6.22 -16.78 -10.32
C THR A 71 -6.05 -18.16 -10.92
N GLN A 72 -6.87 -19.13 -10.47
CA GLN A 72 -7.15 -20.36 -11.20
C GLN A 72 -8.24 -20.12 -12.28
N ILE A 73 -8.59 -21.18 -13.03
CA ILE A 73 -9.72 -21.18 -13.96
C ILE A 73 -10.99 -20.55 -13.37
N GLY A 74 -11.66 -19.71 -14.17
CA GLY A 74 -12.87 -18.98 -13.77
C GLY A 74 -12.62 -17.68 -12.99
N ASN A 75 -11.41 -17.11 -13.10
CA ASN A 75 -11.00 -15.83 -12.50
C ASN A 75 -11.17 -15.82 -10.98
N ARG A 76 -10.80 -16.92 -10.32
CA ARG A 76 -10.89 -17.05 -8.87
C ARG A 76 -9.49 -16.92 -8.28
N VAL A 77 -9.27 -15.89 -7.47
CA VAL A 77 -7.98 -15.65 -6.80
C VAL A 77 -7.68 -16.82 -5.88
N LYS A 78 -6.57 -17.50 -6.15
CA LYS A 78 -6.04 -18.62 -5.38
C LYS A 78 -4.80 -18.23 -4.60
N LYS A 79 -3.95 -17.36 -5.15
CA LYS A 79 -2.73 -16.86 -4.50
C LYS A 79 -2.68 -15.34 -4.62
N VAL A 80 -2.15 -14.69 -3.58
CA VAL A 80 -1.88 -13.25 -3.57
C VAL A 80 -0.43 -13.05 -3.22
N GLU A 81 0.26 -12.23 -4.01
CA GLU A 81 1.61 -11.77 -3.74
C GLU A 81 1.57 -10.27 -3.52
N MET A 82 2.12 -9.82 -2.38
CA MET A 82 2.16 -8.43 -1.97
C MET A 82 3.63 -8.03 -1.81
N ASN A 83 4.11 -7.17 -2.70
CA ASN A 83 5.49 -6.71 -2.73
C ASN A 83 5.55 -5.23 -2.38
N TYR A 84 6.57 -4.85 -1.60
CA TYR A 84 6.75 -3.48 -1.14
C TYR A 84 8.21 -3.04 -1.16
N LYS A 85 8.41 -1.72 -1.21
CA LYS A 85 9.70 -1.06 -0.96
C LYS A 85 9.49 0.07 0.04
N LEU A 86 10.13 -0.01 1.20
CA LEU A 86 10.23 1.12 2.13
C LEU A 86 11.25 2.11 1.55
N ARG A 87 10.78 3.27 1.09
CA ARG A 87 11.60 4.26 0.37
C ARG A 87 12.10 5.40 1.23
N ALA A 88 11.33 5.84 2.21
CA ALA A 88 11.69 6.95 3.08
C ALA A 88 10.97 6.87 4.42
N ILE A 89 11.59 7.47 5.43
CA ILE A 89 11.05 7.66 6.79
C ILE A 89 11.41 9.08 7.25
N GLY A 90 10.49 10.03 7.03
CA GLY A 90 10.53 11.41 7.56
C GLY A 90 10.09 11.52 9.02
N ALA A 91 9.81 10.38 9.66
CA ALA A 91 9.36 10.31 11.04
C ALA A 91 10.49 10.05 12.03
N ARG A 92 10.31 10.55 13.28
CA ARG A 92 11.10 10.13 14.45
C ARG A 92 10.46 8.97 15.22
N LYS A 93 9.16 8.78 15.05
CA LYS A 93 8.42 7.72 15.72
C LYS A 93 8.73 6.38 15.07
N ALA A 94 8.73 5.33 15.87
CA ALA A 94 8.95 3.97 15.38
C ALA A 94 7.65 3.39 14.81
N ASN A 95 7.19 3.95 13.68
CA ASN A 95 5.92 3.59 13.06
C ASN A 95 5.99 2.20 12.42
N GLY A 96 4.96 1.38 12.62
CA GLY A 96 4.80 0.09 11.95
C GLY A 96 3.93 0.19 10.70
N PHE A 97 3.94 -0.85 9.87
CA PHE A 97 3.13 -0.93 8.65
C PHE A 97 2.37 -2.25 8.59
N ALA A 98 1.10 -2.17 8.16
CA ALA A 98 0.22 -3.31 8.07
C ALA A 98 -0.83 -3.14 6.97
N VAL A 99 -1.45 -4.25 6.56
CA VAL A 99 -2.57 -4.27 5.64
C VAL A 99 -3.68 -5.14 6.19
N GLN A 100 -4.88 -4.58 6.35
CA GLN A 100 -6.08 -5.36 6.57
C GLN A 100 -6.58 -5.85 5.20
N THR A 101 -6.70 -7.17 5.07
CA THR A 101 -7.12 -7.84 3.84
C THR A 101 -8.64 -7.94 3.74
N PRO A 102 -9.21 -8.02 2.53
CA PRO A 102 -10.63 -8.31 2.33
C PRO A 102 -10.97 -9.80 2.55
N PHE A 103 -9.99 -10.63 2.93
CA PHE A 103 -10.15 -12.07 3.06
C PHE A 103 -10.43 -12.44 4.50
N ALA A 104 -11.26 -13.47 4.68
CA ALA A 104 -11.40 -14.06 6.00
C ALA A 104 -10.04 -14.59 6.48
N SER A 105 -9.65 -14.29 7.72
CA SER A 105 -8.35 -14.74 8.29
C SER A 105 -8.19 -16.27 8.19
N SER A 106 -9.26 -17.01 8.43
CA SER A 106 -9.30 -18.48 8.30
C SER A 106 -9.16 -19.00 6.87
N ASN A 107 -9.32 -18.14 5.87
CA ASN A 107 -9.16 -18.48 4.47
C ASN A 107 -7.71 -18.29 3.98
N ILE A 108 -6.89 -17.54 4.72
CA ILE A 108 -5.49 -17.27 4.39
C ILE A 108 -4.63 -18.44 4.88
N ILE A 109 -3.98 -19.12 3.96
CA ILE A 109 -3.11 -20.28 4.21
C ILE A 109 -1.77 -20.14 3.47
N ALA A 110 -0.79 -21.00 3.78
CA ALA A 110 0.52 -21.02 3.11
C ALA A 110 1.19 -19.63 3.04
N LEU A 111 1.20 -18.91 4.16
CA LEU A 111 1.82 -17.60 4.29
C LEU A 111 3.35 -17.70 4.26
N GLU A 112 3.97 -16.96 3.36
CA GLU A 112 5.42 -16.84 3.21
C GLU A 112 5.80 -15.37 3.19
N ALA A 113 6.39 -14.89 4.29
CA ALA A 113 6.88 -13.52 4.41
C ALA A 113 8.40 -13.45 4.20
N SER A 114 8.89 -12.41 3.54
CA SER A 114 10.33 -12.21 3.31
C SER A 114 11.10 -11.92 4.61
N HIS A 115 10.41 -11.35 5.61
CA HIS A 115 10.95 -11.04 6.95
C HIS A 115 10.10 -11.71 8.04
N PRO A 116 10.16 -13.05 8.19
CA PRO A 116 9.25 -13.80 9.04
C PRO A 116 9.39 -13.48 10.54
N THR A 117 10.52 -12.89 10.97
CA THR A 117 10.72 -12.47 12.37
C THR A 117 10.06 -11.15 12.72
N LEU A 118 9.71 -10.34 11.71
CA LEU A 118 9.02 -9.06 11.87
C LEU A 118 7.52 -9.17 11.55
N PHE A 119 7.17 -10.20 10.78
CA PHE A 119 5.84 -10.38 10.22
C PHE A 119 4.88 -11.07 11.22
N GLU A 120 3.65 -10.59 11.28
CA GLU A 120 2.58 -11.19 12.07
C GLU A 120 1.27 -11.22 11.28
N HIS A 121 0.57 -12.36 11.29
CA HIS A 121 -0.80 -12.49 10.79
C HIS A 121 -1.77 -12.52 11.97
N GLU A 122 -2.75 -11.62 11.96
CA GLU A 122 -3.78 -11.51 12.98
C GLU A 122 -5.17 -11.61 12.39
N SER A 123 -6.13 -12.00 13.23
CA SER A 123 -7.55 -11.84 12.91
C SER A 123 -8.07 -10.50 13.40
N ASP A 124 -8.92 -9.88 12.58
CA ASP A 124 -9.66 -8.67 12.89
C ASP A 124 -11.15 -8.89 12.59
N GLY A 125 -11.91 -9.28 13.60
CA GLY A 125 -13.24 -9.85 13.38
C GLY A 125 -13.16 -11.10 12.49
N SER A 126 -13.73 -11.03 11.29
CA SER A 126 -13.64 -12.11 10.30
C SER A 126 -12.42 -11.98 9.38
N THR A 127 -11.86 -10.79 9.18
CA THR A 127 -10.80 -10.54 8.18
C THR A 127 -9.40 -10.79 8.75
N GLY A 128 -8.41 -10.90 7.87
CA GLY A 128 -6.99 -10.99 8.24
C GLY A 128 -6.28 -9.63 8.21
N VAL A 129 -5.42 -9.37 9.19
CA VAL A 129 -4.45 -8.26 9.20
C VAL A 129 -3.05 -8.82 9.07
N LEU A 130 -2.31 -8.36 8.08
CA LEU A 130 -0.92 -8.73 7.84
C LEU A 130 -0.03 -7.56 8.29
N ARG A 131 0.63 -7.70 9.45
CA ARG A 131 1.63 -6.74 9.93
C ARG A 131 3.00 -7.12 9.38
N PHE A 132 3.65 -6.18 8.71
CA PHE A 132 4.94 -6.42 8.09
C PHE A 132 6.11 -6.14 9.03
N PHE A 133 6.00 -5.06 9.81
CA PHE A 133 6.96 -4.70 10.84
C PHE A 133 6.31 -3.80 11.89
N ASN A 134 6.82 -3.87 13.12
CA ASN A 134 6.35 -3.02 14.22
C ASN A 134 7.03 -1.65 14.24
N SER A 135 8.20 -1.52 13.61
CA SER A 135 8.96 -0.29 13.50
C SER A 135 9.70 -0.27 12.17
N ALA A 136 9.54 0.80 11.39
CA ALA A 136 10.26 1.00 10.13
C ALA A 136 11.79 0.96 10.33
N PHE A 137 12.26 1.33 11.52
CA PHE A 137 13.66 1.24 11.91
C PHE A 137 14.20 -0.18 12.09
N ASP A 138 13.33 -1.20 12.11
CA ASP A 138 13.75 -2.60 12.09
C ASP A 138 14.24 -3.02 10.69
N LEU A 139 13.82 -2.30 9.64
CA LEU A 139 14.26 -2.51 8.26
C LEU A 139 15.41 -1.57 7.88
N ILE A 140 15.29 -0.28 8.21
CA ILE A 140 16.34 0.73 7.96
C ILE A 140 16.67 1.41 9.29
N PRO A 141 17.74 1.00 9.98
CA PRO A 141 18.10 1.56 11.28
C PRO A 141 18.35 3.07 11.20
N GLN A 142 17.60 3.85 11.99
CA GLN A 142 17.79 5.28 12.11
C GLN A 142 19.08 5.61 12.86
N GLN A 143 19.80 6.63 12.38
CA GLN A 143 20.87 7.29 13.13
C GLN A 143 20.27 8.41 13.98
N PRO A 144 20.86 8.73 15.16
CA PRO A 144 20.40 9.85 15.97
C PRO A 144 20.27 11.12 15.13
N ASP A 145 19.13 11.79 15.23
CA ASP A 145 18.81 13.08 14.61
C ASP A 145 18.69 13.12 13.07
N ALA A 146 18.77 11.99 12.36
CA ALA A 146 18.62 11.93 10.90
C ALA A 146 17.29 11.30 10.45
N PHE A 147 16.67 11.88 9.42
CA PHE A 147 15.60 11.26 8.67
C PHE A 147 16.14 10.40 7.53
N ILE A 148 15.36 9.43 7.08
CA ILE A 148 15.79 8.48 6.05
C ILE A 148 15.20 8.90 4.72
N ASN A 149 16.05 9.38 3.82
CA ASN A 149 15.72 9.77 2.45
C ASN A 149 14.70 10.93 2.34
N THR A 150 14.59 11.84 3.30
CA THR A 150 13.74 13.05 3.18
C THR A 150 14.57 14.34 3.22
N GLU A 151 15.81 14.28 3.69
CA GLU A 151 16.76 15.39 3.75
C GLU A 151 17.85 15.24 2.67
N ILE A 152 17.94 16.20 1.75
CA ILE A 152 18.90 16.16 0.62
C ILE A 152 20.36 16.16 1.09
N SER A 153 20.66 16.82 2.22
CA SER A 153 22.02 16.89 2.76
C SER A 153 22.49 15.59 3.43
N GLU A 154 21.58 14.65 3.68
CA GLU A 154 21.88 13.40 4.38
C GLU A 154 22.25 12.27 3.43
N THR A 155 22.84 11.21 3.97
CA THR A 155 23.23 10.04 3.17
C THR A 155 21.99 9.34 2.63
N HIS A 156 21.97 9.08 1.32
CA HIS A 156 20.92 8.27 0.71
C HIS A 156 21.03 6.80 1.14
N HIS A 157 19.92 6.25 1.62
CA HIS A 157 19.76 4.85 1.97
C HIS A 157 19.02 4.11 0.86
N LEU A 158 19.53 2.96 0.41
CA LEU A 158 18.81 2.13 -0.57
C LEU A 158 17.46 1.66 -0.01
N PRO A 159 16.36 1.73 -0.79
CA PRO A 159 15.07 1.20 -0.36
C PRO A 159 15.14 -0.27 0.02
N VAL A 160 14.49 -0.65 1.12
CA VAL A 160 14.43 -2.04 1.58
C VAL A 160 13.14 -2.68 1.08
N GLN A 161 13.29 -3.81 0.36
CA GLN A 161 12.16 -4.60 -0.12
C GLN A 161 11.64 -5.52 0.97
N PHE A 162 10.32 -5.65 1.07
CA PHE A 162 9.66 -6.62 1.92
C PHE A 162 8.39 -7.14 1.24
N SER A 163 8.02 -8.39 1.51
CA SER A 163 6.88 -9.01 0.84
C SER A 163 6.21 -10.08 1.69
N VAL A 164 4.98 -10.42 1.29
CA VAL A 164 4.30 -11.64 1.71
C VAL A 164 3.56 -12.24 0.52
N SER A 165 3.60 -13.56 0.40
CA SER A 165 2.67 -14.31 -0.44
C SER A 165 1.83 -15.26 0.40
N PHE A 166 0.60 -15.52 -0.03
CA PHE A 166 -0.27 -16.51 0.60
C PHE A 166 -1.26 -17.09 -0.40
N MET A 167 -1.83 -18.24 -0.04
CA MET A 167 -2.91 -18.87 -0.78
C MET A 167 -4.24 -18.69 -0.05
N LEU A 168 -5.33 -18.75 -0.82
CA LEU A 168 -6.68 -18.85 -0.31
C LEU A 168 -7.12 -20.31 -0.32
N ASN A 169 -7.55 -20.80 0.84
CA ASN A 169 -8.07 -22.16 0.98
C ASN A 169 -9.33 -22.34 0.10
N SER A 170 -10.23 -21.37 0.14
CA SER A 170 -11.39 -21.22 -0.73
C SER A 170 -11.18 -20.03 -1.68
N PRO A 171 -10.90 -20.27 -2.97
CA PRO A 171 -10.67 -19.22 -3.95
C PRO A 171 -11.89 -18.31 -4.14
N ILE A 172 -11.67 -17.02 -4.34
CA ILE A 172 -12.73 -16.00 -4.45
C ILE A 172 -12.72 -15.41 -5.86
N ASN A 173 -13.87 -15.26 -6.50
CA ASN A 173 -13.92 -14.59 -7.80
C ASN A 173 -13.37 -13.16 -7.67
N ILE A 174 -12.44 -12.78 -8.53
CA ILE A 174 -11.71 -11.51 -8.42
C ILE A 174 -12.63 -10.28 -8.37
N VAL A 175 -13.79 -10.34 -9.05
CA VAL A 175 -14.77 -9.24 -9.05
C VAL A 175 -15.54 -9.08 -7.74
N ASN A 176 -15.41 -10.03 -6.82
CA ASN A 176 -16.03 -10.01 -5.49
C ASN A 176 -15.03 -9.60 -4.39
N ILE A 177 -13.81 -9.22 -4.75
CA ILE A 177 -12.82 -8.72 -3.81
C ILE A 177 -12.98 -7.22 -3.70
N ASP A 178 -13.39 -6.76 -2.52
CA ASP A 178 -13.60 -5.36 -2.18
C ASP A 178 -13.19 -5.14 -0.72
N PRO A 179 -12.31 -4.17 -0.41
CA PRO A 179 -11.52 -3.35 -1.35
C PRO A 179 -10.62 -4.19 -2.25
N ASP A 180 -10.34 -3.73 -3.47
CA ASP A 180 -9.31 -4.25 -4.35
C ASP A 180 -7.90 -3.78 -3.88
N PRO A 181 -6.79 -4.35 -4.39
CA PRO A 181 -5.44 -3.90 -4.03
C PRO A 181 -5.29 -2.37 -4.19
N PRO A 182 -4.71 -1.65 -3.20
CA PRO A 182 -3.87 -2.15 -2.11
C PRO A 182 -4.61 -2.58 -0.83
N TYR A 183 -5.89 -2.96 -0.94
CA TYR A 183 -6.77 -3.34 0.17
C TYR A 183 -6.91 -2.17 1.16
N ASN A 184 -6.78 -2.43 2.46
CA ASN A 184 -6.77 -1.39 3.50
C ASN A 184 -5.38 -1.31 4.17
N PRO A 185 -4.40 -0.60 3.56
CA PRO A 185 -3.09 -0.39 4.15
C PRO A 185 -3.14 0.72 5.20
N PHE A 186 -2.33 0.57 6.25
CA PHE A 186 -2.21 1.55 7.32
C PHE A 186 -0.84 1.50 8.01
N ILE A 187 -0.50 2.62 8.65
CA ILE A 187 0.58 2.66 9.63
C ILE A 187 0.01 2.64 11.04
N PHE A 188 0.81 2.19 12.01
CA PHE A 188 0.49 2.39 13.42
C PHE A 188 1.63 3.09 14.14
N VAL A 189 1.25 4.09 14.93
CA VAL A 189 2.14 5.15 15.40
C VAL A 189 2.99 4.66 16.57
N ASP A 190 4.30 4.84 16.48
CA ASP A 190 5.28 4.55 17.54
C ASP A 190 5.05 3.20 18.25
N ARG A 191 4.93 2.12 17.46
CA ARG A 191 4.64 0.75 17.92
C ARG A 191 3.31 0.58 18.69
N THR A 192 2.46 1.61 18.73
CA THR A 192 1.18 1.59 19.43
C THR A 192 0.11 1.04 18.48
N ARG A 193 -0.12 -0.28 18.56
CA ARG A 193 -1.04 -1.00 17.66
C ARG A 193 -2.46 -0.42 17.62
N SER A 194 -2.92 0.26 18.67
CA SER A 194 -4.24 0.90 18.75
C SER A 194 -4.26 2.35 18.24
N HIS A 195 -3.19 2.83 17.62
CA HIS A 195 -3.10 4.17 17.03
C HIS A 195 -2.79 4.02 15.54
N GLU A 196 -3.83 3.80 14.74
CA GLU A 196 -3.75 3.44 13.33
C GLU A 196 -4.08 4.64 12.44
N ILE A 197 -3.39 4.79 11.32
CA ILE A 197 -3.62 5.82 10.31
C ILE A 197 -3.82 5.12 8.95
N HIS A 198 -5.05 5.14 8.46
CA HIS A 198 -5.43 4.49 7.21
C HIS A 198 -5.61 5.52 6.08
N LEU A 199 -5.74 5.01 4.85
CA LEU A 199 -6.23 5.80 3.73
C LEU A 199 -7.63 6.40 4.02
N PRO A 200 -7.93 7.61 3.51
CA PRO A 200 -9.21 8.28 3.77
C PRO A 200 -10.40 7.43 3.33
N GLY A 201 -11.41 7.33 4.20
CA GLY A 201 -12.63 6.55 3.95
C GLY A 201 -12.55 5.07 4.36
N PHE A 202 -11.35 4.51 4.57
CA PHE A 202 -11.21 3.17 5.10
C PHE A 202 -11.55 3.13 6.60
N GLN A 203 -12.23 2.06 7.01
CA GLN A 203 -12.55 1.86 8.41
C GLN A 203 -11.28 1.45 9.20
N PRO A 204 -11.10 1.94 10.44
CA PRO A 204 -10.11 1.38 11.35
C PRO A 204 -10.29 -0.12 11.61
N THR A 205 -9.23 -0.81 12.02
CA THR A 205 -9.38 -2.18 12.55
C THR A 205 -10.05 -2.18 13.92
N THR A 206 -10.49 -3.36 14.40
CA THR A 206 -11.12 -3.48 15.73
C THR A 206 -10.17 -3.16 16.90
N ARG A 207 -8.87 -3.03 16.64
CA ARG A 207 -7.86 -2.65 17.64
C ARG A 207 -7.69 -1.14 17.81
N MET A 208 -8.28 -0.35 16.92
CA MET A 208 -8.15 1.09 16.96
C MET A 208 -8.74 1.66 18.25
N ASN A 209 -7.99 2.57 18.89
CA ASN A 209 -8.53 3.38 19.97
C ASN A 209 -9.49 4.43 19.40
N MET A 210 -10.78 4.15 19.47
CA MET A 210 -11.80 5.04 18.93
C MET A 210 -11.86 6.42 19.61
N GLU A 211 -11.25 6.58 20.79
CA GLU A 211 -11.18 7.87 21.51
C GLU A 211 -10.28 8.91 20.82
N LEU A 212 -9.43 8.49 19.86
CA LEU A 212 -8.58 9.40 19.10
C LEU A 212 -9.33 10.13 17.98
N PHE A 213 -10.42 9.56 17.47
CA PHE A 213 -11.24 10.22 16.45
C PHE A 213 -11.95 11.45 17.00
N ASN A 214 -12.14 12.46 16.14
CA ASN A 214 -12.71 13.76 16.49
C ASN A 214 -11.92 14.52 17.58
N THR A 215 -10.61 14.27 17.65
CA THR A 215 -9.65 15.06 18.43
C THR A 215 -8.65 15.74 17.49
N GLY A 216 -7.84 16.68 18.00
CA GLY A 216 -6.84 17.38 17.18
C GLY A 216 -7.47 18.05 15.95
N ASN A 217 -7.00 17.66 14.75
CA ASN A 217 -7.54 18.11 13.47
C ASN A 217 -8.44 17.07 12.78
N ASP A 218 -8.62 15.88 13.36
CA ASP A 218 -9.52 14.86 12.84
C ASP A 218 -10.99 15.28 12.94
N ALA A 219 -11.75 15.04 11.88
CA ALA A 219 -13.19 15.27 11.81
C ALA A 219 -13.89 14.04 11.21
N SER A 220 -13.40 12.86 11.55
CA SER A 220 -13.92 11.60 11.02
C SER A 220 -15.37 11.38 11.44
N THR A 221 -16.20 10.98 10.49
CA THR A 221 -17.55 10.48 10.74
C THR A 221 -17.69 9.07 10.20
N GLU A 222 -18.76 8.37 10.57
CA GLU A 222 -19.05 7.05 9.99
C GLU A 222 -19.12 7.14 8.45
N GLY A 223 -18.32 6.32 7.78
CA GLY A 223 -18.17 6.34 6.31
C GLY A 223 -17.26 7.45 5.75
N ASN A 224 -16.66 8.28 6.61
CA ASN A 224 -15.73 9.35 6.23
C ASN A 224 -14.60 9.46 7.26
N TRP A 225 -13.78 8.41 7.32
CA TRP A 225 -12.66 8.28 8.26
C TRP A 225 -11.38 8.98 7.76
N TYR A 226 -10.50 9.32 8.69
CA TYR A 226 -9.14 9.83 8.49
C TYR A 226 -9.08 11.11 7.66
N LYS A 227 -9.97 12.05 7.96
CA LYS A 227 -10.06 13.35 7.28
C LYS A 227 -10.31 14.48 8.26
N SER A 228 -9.67 15.61 8.00
CA SER A 228 -9.96 16.86 8.69
C SER A 228 -11.29 17.48 8.26
N THR A 229 -11.70 18.55 8.95
CA THR A 229 -12.88 19.36 8.58
C THR A 229 -12.81 19.91 7.15
N ASP A 230 -11.60 20.14 6.64
CA ASP A 230 -11.36 20.63 5.29
C ASP A 230 -11.11 19.48 4.29
N ASN A 231 -11.48 18.24 4.64
CA ASN A 231 -11.33 17.02 3.81
C ASN A 231 -9.87 16.69 3.43
N LEU A 232 -8.92 17.22 4.19
CA LEU A 232 -7.49 16.87 4.09
C LEU A 232 -7.22 15.50 4.75
N PRO A 233 -6.57 14.53 4.07
CA PRO A 233 -6.26 13.19 4.59
C PRO A 233 -4.94 13.12 5.39
N TRP A 234 -4.60 11.99 5.99
CA TRP A 234 -3.24 11.73 6.52
C TRP A 234 -2.49 10.61 5.78
N ALA A 235 -3.12 10.05 4.75
CA ALA A 235 -2.50 9.07 3.89
C ALA A 235 -3.03 9.23 2.47
N VAL A 236 -2.21 8.96 1.47
CA VAL A 236 -2.59 8.99 0.06
C VAL A 236 -2.05 7.78 -0.69
N ASN A 237 -2.83 7.33 -1.67
CA ASN A 237 -2.46 6.29 -2.61
C ASN A 237 -2.26 6.92 -4.00
N ILE A 238 -1.05 6.80 -4.55
CA ILE A 238 -0.69 7.26 -5.88
C ILE A 238 -0.49 6.03 -6.78
N PRO A 239 -1.21 5.92 -7.92
CA PRO A 239 -1.16 4.74 -8.80
C PRO A 239 0.07 4.72 -9.73
N GLU A 240 1.19 5.24 -9.25
CA GLU A 240 2.51 5.16 -9.86
C GLU A 240 3.60 5.40 -8.81
N SER A 241 4.86 5.08 -9.14
CA SER A 241 5.98 5.49 -8.31
C SER A 241 6.04 7.02 -8.28
N TRP A 242 6.09 7.56 -7.07
CA TRP A 242 5.90 8.99 -6.82
C TRP A 242 7.13 9.65 -6.23
N ASP A 243 7.39 10.90 -6.61
CA ASP A 243 8.43 11.74 -6.03
C ASP A 243 7.84 12.48 -4.83
N TYR A 244 8.35 12.26 -3.63
CA TYR A 244 7.79 12.85 -2.41
C TYR A 244 8.49 14.17 -2.05
N PRO A 245 7.83 15.05 -1.27
CA PRO A 245 8.44 16.28 -0.80
C PRO A 245 9.65 16.05 0.11
N ILE A 246 10.57 17.02 0.12
CA ILE A 246 11.63 17.07 1.14
C ILE A 246 11.04 17.31 2.53
N GLU A 247 11.79 16.92 3.56
CA GLU A 247 11.45 17.09 4.98
C GLU A 247 10.94 18.51 5.29
N LYS A 248 9.79 18.60 5.97
CA LYS A 248 9.05 19.82 6.38
C LYS A 248 8.49 20.66 5.24
N ALA A 249 8.71 20.30 3.98
CA ALA A 249 8.11 21.00 2.87
C ALA A 249 6.68 20.50 2.65
N GLN A 250 5.71 21.21 3.24
CA GLN A 250 4.28 20.96 3.02
C GLN A 250 3.98 20.53 1.58
N ILE A 251 3.22 19.44 1.42
CA ILE A 251 2.94 18.86 0.10
C ILE A 251 2.39 19.87 -0.91
N THR A 252 1.67 20.90 -0.46
CA THR A 252 1.14 21.95 -1.35
C THR A 252 2.20 22.89 -1.94
N GLN A 253 3.41 22.94 -1.36
CA GLN A 253 4.55 23.64 -1.92
C GLN A 253 5.14 22.84 -3.10
N ALA A 254 5.28 21.53 -2.94
CA ALA A 254 5.78 20.61 -3.98
C ALA A 254 4.73 20.30 -5.05
N TYR A 255 3.46 20.13 -4.67
CA TYR A 255 2.34 19.73 -5.51
C TYR A 255 1.18 20.72 -5.40
N THR A 256 1.18 21.71 -6.30
CA THR A 256 0.33 22.91 -6.19
C THR A 256 -1.17 22.63 -6.29
N LYS A 257 -1.56 21.49 -6.87
CA LYS A 257 -2.96 21.08 -7.04
C LYS A 257 -3.47 20.16 -5.94
N PHE A 258 -2.60 19.67 -5.05
CA PHE A 258 -2.94 18.69 -4.01
C PHE A 258 -4.11 19.15 -3.14
N LYS A 259 -4.08 20.39 -2.66
CA LYS A 259 -5.15 20.93 -1.80
C LYS A 259 -6.50 20.92 -2.49
N HIS A 260 -6.57 21.37 -3.75
CA HIS A 260 -7.82 21.39 -4.51
C HIS A 260 -8.34 19.98 -4.76
N TRP A 261 -7.45 19.04 -5.06
CA TRP A 261 -7.79 17.62 -5.18
C TRP A 261 -8.36 17.07 -3.87
N ALA A 262 -7.65 17.21 -2.76
CA ALA A 262 -8.09 16.73 -1.45
C ALA A 262 -9.44 17.33 -1.05
N GLN A 263 -9.59 18.65 -1.11
CA GLN A 263 -10.83 19.34 -0.73
C GLN A 263 -12.05 18.97 -1.59
N SER A 264 -11.82 18.50 -2.82
CA SER A 264 -12.88 18.07 -3.75
C SER A 264 -13.23 16.59 -3.65
N SER A 265 -12.66 15.85 -2.68
CA SER A 265 -12.75 14.39 -2.61
C SER A 265 -12.28 13.71 -3.89
N GLY A 266 -11.22 14.24 -4.49
CA GLY A 266 -10.60 13.69 -5.69
C GLY A 266 -11.27 14.05 -7.03
N ALA A 267 -12.37 14.81 -7.01
CA ALA A 267 -13.08 15.18 -8.24
C ALA A 267 -12.31 16.20 -9.12
N SER A 268 -11.55 17.09 -8.49
CA SER A 268 -10.71 18.09 -9.18
C SER A 268 -9.26 17.64 -9.17
N TYR A 269 -8.54 17.85 -10.28
CA TYR A 269 -7.12 17.50 -10.42
C TYR A 269 -6.79 16.05 -9.99
N PRO A 270 -7.50 15.01 -10.52
CA PRO A 270 -7.21 13.60 -10.17
C PRO A 270 -5.79 13.16 -10.57
N ASP A 271 -5.11 13.97 -11.37
CA ASP A 271 -3.76 13.85 -11.89
C ASP A 271 -2.80 14.87 -11.23
N TRP A 272 -3.14 15.43 -10.07
CA TRP A 272 -2.34 16.43 -9.34
C TRP A 272 -0.86 16.05 -9.15
N TYR A 273 -0.59 14.75 -9.09
CA TYR A 273 0.75 14.19 -8.90
C TYR A 273 1.54 14.12 -10.19
N LYS A 274 0.97 14.28 -11.39
CA LYS A 274 1.69 14.14 -12.67
C LYS A 274 2.66 15.29 -12.94
N ALA A 275 3.66 15.05 -13.79
CA ALA A 275 4.60 16.06 -14.29
C ALA A 275 3.95 16.98 -15.36
N ILE A 276 2.89 17.68 -14.96
CA ILE A 276 2.19 18.69 -15.77
C ILE A 276 2.71 20.07 -15.39
N SER A 277 2.80 20.99 -16.36
CA SER A 277 3.21 22.38 -16.08
C SER A 277 2.39 22.97 -14.93
N ASP A 278 3.07 23.64 -14.01
CA ASP A 278 2.49 24.27 -12.81
C ASP A 278 1.92 23.31 -11.77
N PHE A 279 1.98 21.99 -11.94
CA PHE A 279 1.50 21.03 -10.93
C PHE A 279 2.57 20.71 -9.90
N ARG A 280 3.84 20.71 -10.31
CA ARG A 280 4.99 20.38 -9.48
C ARG A 280 5.94 21.56 -9.33
N ASN A 281 6.46 21.77 -8.12
CA ASN A 281 7.60 22.62 -7.86
C ASN A 281 8.76 21.75 -7.38
N TYR A 282 9.77 21.59 -8.23
CA TYR A 282 10.89 20.69 -8.00
C TYR A 282 11.83 21.16 -6.89
N ASP A 283 11.79 22.43 -6.50
CA ASP A 283 12.59 22.96 -5.37
C ASP A 283 12.21 22.33 -4.03
N PHE A 284 11.03 21.71 -3.95
CA PHE A 284 10.49 21.07 -2.74
C PHE A 284 10.34 19.55 -2.87
N ILE A 285 10.83 18.95 -3.95
CA ILE A 285 10.74 17.50 -4.18
C ILE A 285 12.09 16.88 -3.85
N TYR A 286 12.08 15.77 -3.11
CA TYR A 286 13.28 15.02 -2.81
C TYR A 286 13.85 14.40 -4.10
N GLN A 287 15.09 14.76 -4.43
CA GLN A 287 15.83 14.24 -5.57
C GLN A 287 17.19 13.74 -5.10
N ILE A 288 17.62 12.63 -5.69
CA ILE A 288 18.98 12.11 -5.52
C ILE A 288 19.79 12.68 -6.69
N ASP A 289 20.94 13.26 -6.39
CA ASP A 289 21.91 13.73 -7.39
C ASP A 289 22.46 12.58 -8.27
#